data_AF-A0AAW9BV05-F1
#
_entry.id   AF-A0AAW9BV05-F1
#
_cell.length_a   1.000
_cell.length_b   1.000
_cell.length_c   1.000
_cell.angle_alpha   90.00
_cell.angle_beta   90.00
_cell.angle_gamma   90.00
#
_symmetry.space_group_name_H-M   'P 1'
#
loop_
_entity.id
_entity.type
_entity.pdbx_description
1 polymer ?
#
loop_
_entity_poly.entity_id
_entity_poly.type
_entity_poly.pdbx_seq_one_letter_code
_entity_poly.pdbx_strand_id
1 'polypeptide(L)'
;MKHSLFAVSAIALAVLTGCQSDSQNVAEQPWYVSTISVDAPVKSQYRAFKGLVVPAEQTPMAFRRAGEIQHVLVKAGDVVKEGQMIAKLDDSKEKQAVNDAEAQYTLAIR
;
A
#
# COMPACT_ATOMS: atom_id res chain seq x y z
N MET A 1 40.37 27.82 -99.76
CA MET A 1 39.93 26.57 -99.10
C MET A 1 40.76 26.16 -97.86
N LYS A 2 41.72 26.98 -97.37
CA LYS A 2 42.54 26.66 -96.18
C LYS A 2 41.98 27.16 -94.83
N HIS A 3 41.14 28.20 -94.84
CA HIS A 3 40.61 28.82 -93.60
C HIS A 3 39.46 28.03 -92.94
N SER A 4 38.71 27.23 -93.71
CA SER A 4 37.61 26.40 -93.19
C SER A 4 38.11 25.22 -92.35
N LEU A 5 39.28 24.65 -92.68
CA LEU A 5 39.92 23.58 -91.89
C LEU A 5 40.45 24.07 -90.53
N PHE A 6 40.93 25.32 -90.45
CA PHE A 6 41.43 25.91 -89.19
C PHE A 6 40.30 26.21 -88.20
N ALA A 7 39.11 26.60 -88.68
CA ALA A 7 37.97 26.91 -87.82
C ALA A 7 37.40 25.67 -87.10
N VAL A 8 37.37 24.52 -87.78
CA VAL A 8 36.87 23.25 -87.20
C VAL A 8 37.80 22.74 -86.09
N SER A 9 39.12 22.88 -86.26
CA SER A 9 40.09 22.48 -85.24
C SER A 9 40.00 23.34 -83.97
N ALA A 10 39.72 24.63 -84.09
CA ALA A 10 39.61 25.52 -82.92
C ALA A 10 38.36 25.23 -82.07
N ILE A 11 37.24 24.86 -82.71
CA ILE A 11 36.01 24.48 -82.01
C ILE A 11 36.20 23.16 -81.25
N ALA A 12 36.94 22.20 -81.82
CA ALA A 12 37.22 20.94 -81.15
C ALA A 12 38.01 21.10 -79.84
N LEU A 13 38.99 22.01 -79.79
CA LEU A 13 39.75 22.28 -78.56
C LEU A 13 38.91 22.97 -77.46
N ALA A 14 37.89 23.76 -77.84
CA ALA A 14 37.02 24.42 -76.87
C ALA A 14 36.07 23.45 -76.14
N VAL A 15 35.75 22.30 -76.72
CA VAL A 15 34.85 21.31 -76.09
C VAL A 15 35.56 20.45 -75.04
N LEU A 16 36.90 20.45 -75.00
CA LEU A 16 37.67 19.65 -74.03
C LEU A 16 37.88 20.33 -72.67
N THR A 17 37.53 21.61 -72.49
CA THR A 17 37.72 22.32 -71.20
C THR A 17 36.61 22.08 -70.17
N GLY A 18 35.66 21.17 -70.44
CA GLY A 18 34.50 20.89 -69.57
C GLY A 18 34.70 19.78 -68.54
N CYS A 19 35.85 19.10 -68.51
CA CYS A 19 36.07 17.95 -67.63
C CYS A 19 36.92 18.32 -66.41
N GLN A 20 36.34 19.07 -65.47
CA GLN A 20 36.88 19.23 -64.12
C GLN A 20 35.78 18.86 -63.12
N SER A 21 35.88 17.65 -62.56
CA SER A 21 34.99 17.17 -61.51
C SER A 21 35.42 17.76 -60.17
N ASP A 22 34.71 18.80 -59.72
CA ASP A 22 34.91 19.43 -58.41
C ASP A 22 34.27 18.55 -57.34
N SER A 23 35.08 17.77 -56.62
CA SER A 23 34.61 16.96 -55.48
C SER A 23 34.48 17.85 -54.25
N GLN A 24 33.35 18.55 -54.14
CA GLN A 24 32.94 19.22 -52.91
C GLN A 24 32.78 18.16 -51.81
N ASN A 25 33.67 18.20 -50.81
CA ASN A 25 33.63 17.36 -49.63
C ASN A 25 32.37 17.73 -48.82
N VAL A 26 31.33 16.91 -48.93
CA VAL A 26 30.10 17.08 -48.15
C VAL A 26 30.41 16.68 -46.71
N ALA A 27 30.63 17.67 -45.85
CA ALA A 27 30.72 17.44 -44.42
C ALA A 27 29.41 16.81 -43.92
N GLU A 28 29.50 15.61 -43.35
CA GLU A 28 28.35 14.90 -42.80
C GLU A 28 27.67 15.77 -41.73
N GLN A 29 26.46 16.22 -42.04
CA GLN A 29 25.68 17.08 -41.17
C GLN A 29 25.01 16.19 -40.11
N PRO A 30 25.26 16.38 -38.81
CA PRO A 30 24.71 15.48 -37.80
C PRO A 30 23.18 15.63 -37.71
N TRP A 31 22.50 14.49 -37.71
CA TRP A 31 21.04 14.43 -37.64
C TRP A 31 20.59 14.66 -36.20
N TYR A 32 19.71 15.63 -35.99
CA TYR A 32 19.12 15.89 -34.69
C TYR A 32 17.89 15.00 -34.49
N VAL A 33 17.91 14.21 -33.41
CA VAL A 33 16.79 13.39 -32.98
C VAL A 33 16.25 13.92 -31.66
N SER A 34 14.93 13.92 -31.51
CA SER A 34 14.30 14.30 -30.26
C SER A 34 14.31 13.11 -29.31
N THR A 35 15.05 13.25 -28.20
CA THR A 35 15.11 12.23 -27.14
C THR A 35 14.48 12.78 -25.87
N ILE A 36 13.86 11.89 -25.10
CA ILE A 36 13.44 12.17 -23.73
C ILE A 36 14.27 11.32 -22.77
N SER A 37 14.84 11.97 -21.75
CA SER A 37 15.51 11.28 -20.65
C SER A 37 14.46 10.78 -19.67
N VAL A 38 14.49 9.49 -19.35
CA VAL A 38 13.58 8.85 -18.39
C VAL A 38 14.32 8.57 -17.10
N ASP A 39 13.78 9.03 -15.98
CA ASP A 39 14.31 8.79 -14.64
C ASP A 39 14.13 7.33 -14.19
N ALA A 40 14.84 6.96 -13.12
CA ALA A 40 14.77 5.62 -12.55
C ALA A 40 13.32 5.22 -12.20
N PRO A 41 12.90 3.97 -12.47
CA PRO A 41 11.55 3.52 -12.17
C PRO A 41 11.25 3.65 -10.67
N VAL A 42 10.03 4.08 -10.35
CA VAL A 42 9.53 4.19 -8.97
C VAL A 42 9.60 2.80 -8.33
N LYS A 43 10.59 2.57 -7.47
CA LYS A 43 10.84 1.28 -6.80
C LYS A 43 9.75 0.88 -5.79
N SER A 44 8.89 1.81 -5.40
CA SER A 44 7.90 1.63 -4.35
C SER A 44 6.49 1.68 -4.92
N GLN A 45 5.86 0.52 -4.98
CA GLN A 45 4.43 0.39 -5.25
C GLN A 45 3.66 0.63 -3.96
N TYR A 46 3.11 1.83 -3.80
CA TYR A 46 2.21 2.13 -2.69
C TYR A 46 0.88 1.39 -2.91
N ARG A 47 0.54 0.47 -2.01
CA ARG A 47 -0.74 -0.27 -2.04
C ARG A 47 -1.52 0.04 -0.78
N ALA A 48 -2.74 0.51 -0.94
CA ALA A 48 -3.68 0.71 0.15
C ALA A 48 -4.65 -0.47 0.22
N PHE A 49 -4.75 -1.09 1.39
CA PHE A 49 -5.71 -2.15 1.66
C PHE A 49 -6.75 -1.63 2.64
N LYS A 50 -8.02 -1.94 2.37
CA LYS A 50 -9.09 -1.66 3.31
C LYS A 50 -9.09 -2.76 4.38
N GLY A 51 -9.12 -2.37 5.64
CA GLY A 51 -9.23 -3.26 6.78
C GLY A 51 -10.18 -2.68 7.82
N LEU A 52 -10.69 -3.55 8.67
CA LEU A 52 -11.48 -3.16 9.84
C LEU A 52 -10.64 -3.37 11.09
N VAL A 53 -10.60 -2.37 11.97
CA VAL A 53 -9.98 -2.54 13.29
C VAL A 53 -10.95 -3.27 14.20
N VAL A 54 -10.52 -4.39 14.76
CA VAL A 54 -11.28 -5.16 15.75
C VAL A 54 -10.46 -5.29 17.04
N PRO A 55 -11.11 -5.42 18.21
CA PRO A 55 -10.39 -5.69 19.45
C PRO A 55 -9.60 -6.99 19.35
N ALA A 56 -8.40 -7.01 19.94
CA ALA A 56 -7.57 -8.22 20.00
C ALA A 56 -8.26 -9.35 20.79
N GLU A 57 -8.97 -8.98 21.85
CA GLU A 57 -9.75 -9.89 22.69
C GLU A 57 -11.12 -9.27 22.98
N GLN A 58 -12.15 -10.11 22.91
CA GLN A 58 -13.51 -9.76 23.32
C GLN A 58 -13.98 -10.80 24.33
N THR A 59 -14.30 -10.34 25.54
CA THR A 59 -14.79 -11.22 26.60
C THR A 59 -16.30 -11.05 26.73
N PRO A 60 -17.12 -11.95 26.16
CA PRO A 60 -18.56 -11.92 26.40
C PRO A 60 -18.80 -12.18 27.88
N MET A 61 -19.48 -11.24 28.55
CA MET A 61 -19.78 -11.37 29.97
C MET A 61 -21.19 -11.92 30.16
N ALA A 62 -21.27 -13.04 30.88
CA ALA A 62 -22.53 -13.67 31.27
C ALA A 62 -22.39 -14.20 32.70
N PHE A 63 -23.52 -14.27 33.40
CA PHE A 63 -23.54 -14.88 34.72
C PHE A 63 -23.40 -16.39 34.60
N ARG A 64 -22.57 -16.99 35.47
CA ARG A 64 -22.34 -18.45 35.51
C ARG A 64 -23.55 -19.24 35.99
N ARG A 65 -24.48 -18.58 36.69
CA ARG A 65 -25.70 -19.18 37.25
C ARG A 65 -26.88 -18.26 36.94
N ALA A 66 -28.06 -18.86 36.84
CA ALA A 66 -29.31 -18.11 36.75
C ALA A 66 -29.60 -17.40 38.08
N GLY A 67 -30.13 -16.19 38.00
CA GLY A 67 -30.48 -15.38 39.16
C GLY A 67 -30.99 -14.01 38.75
N GLU A 68 -31.55 -13.27 39.70
CA GLU A 68 -32.01 -11.90 39.51
C GLU A 68 -30.86 -10.92 39.74
N ILE A 69 -30.76 -9.88 38.90
CA ILE A 69 -29.75 -8.82 39.08
C ILE A 69 -30.23 -7.88 40.19
N GLN A 70 -29.47 -7.84 41.28
CA GLN A 70 -29.73 -6.94 42.39
C GLN A 70 -29.15 -5.55 42.12
N HIS A 71 -27.91 -5.49 41.60
CA HIS A 71 -27.19 -4.24 41.35
C HIS A 71 -26.31 -4.33 40.10
N VAL A 72 -26.21 -3.22 39.37
CA VAL A 72 -25.19 -2.98 38.34
C VAL A 72 -24.29 -1.86 38.83
N LEU A 73 -22.98 -2.12 38.90
CA LEU A 73 -22.00 -1.25 39.57
C LEU A 73 -21.15 -0.43 38.59
N VAL A 74 -21.34 -0.63 37.28
CA VAL A 74 -20.58 0.04 36.21
C VAL A 74 -21.52 0.56 35.14
N LYS A 75 -21.07 1.56 34.37
CA LYS A 75 -21.78 2.10 33.22
C LYS A 75 -21.13 1.64 31.92
N ALA A 76 -21.91 1.69 30.84
CA ALA A 76 -21.39 1.42 29.51
C ALA A 76 -20.27 2.42 29.16
N GLY A 77 -19.11 1.90 28.76
CA GLY A 77 -17.92 2.70 28.44
C GLY A 77 -16.92 2.84 29.60
N ASP A 78 -17.25 2.38 30.80
CA ASP A 78 -16.31 2.40 31.92
C ASP A 78 -15.15 1.41 31.69
N VAL A 79 -13.94 1.83 32.09
CA VAL A 79 -12.76 0.95 32.11
C VAL A 79 -12.78 0.15 33.40
N VAL A 80 -12.75 -1.18 33.27
CA VAL A 80 -12.76 -2.12 34.39
C VAL A 80 -11.46 -2.92 34.44
N LYS A 81 -11.11 -3.40 35.64
CA LYS A 81 -9.93 -4.25 35.85
C LYS A 81 -10.36 -5.70 36.11
N GLU A 82 -9.42 -6.62 35.90
CA GLU A 82 -9.62 -8.02 36.27
C GLU A 82 -10.00 -8.14 37.76
N GLY A 83 -11.01 -8.97 38.05
CA GLY A 83 -11.53 -9.17 39.40
C GLY A 83 -12.47 -8.07 39.92
N GLN A 84 -12.66 -6.98 39.18
CA GLN A 84 -13.60 -5.93 39.58
C GLN A 84 -15.05 -6.42 39.49
N MET A 85 -15.83 -6.20 40.55
CA MET A 85 -17.25 -6.51 40.56
C MET A 85 -18.01 -5.48 39.71
N ILE A 86 -18.67 -5.97 38.67
CA ILE A 86 -19.44 -5.15 37.70
C ILE A 86 -20.96 -5.19 37.95
N ALA A 87 -21.44 -6.28 38.53
CA ALA A 87 -22.84 -6.53 38.80
C ALA A 87 -22.96 -7.59 39.90
N LYS A 88 -24.06 -7.55 40.65
CA LYS A 88 -24.36 -8.47 41.74
C LYS A 88 -25.73 -9.10 41.52
N LEU A 89 -25.78 -10.43 41.58
CA LEU A 89 -27.04 -11.18 41.64
C LEU A 89 -27.58 -11.22 43.08
N ASP A 90 -28.89 -11.42 43.22
CA ASP A 90 -29.46 -11.76 44.54
C ASP A 90 -28.84 -13.07 45.05
N ASP A 91 -28.28 -13.01 46.26
CA ASP A 91 -27.51 -14.06 46.92
C ASP A 91 -28.23 -14.62 48.16
N SER A 92 -29.50 -14.27 48.35
CA SER A 92 -30.31 -14.64 49.51
C SER A 92 -30.36 -16.16 49.75
N LYS A 93 -30.64 -16.95 48.70
CA LYS A 93 -30.73 -18.42 48.79
C LYS A 93 -29.38 -19.07 49.03
N GLU A 94 -28.33 -18.58 48.38
CA GLU A 94 -26.95 -19.04 48.55
C GLU A 94 -26.47 -18.81 49.98
N LYS A 95 -26.74 -17.64 50.55
CA LYS A 95 -26.42 -17.34 51.95
C LYS A 95 -27.12 -18.28 52.91
N GLN A 96 -28.41 -18.53 52.69
CA GLN A 96 -29.15 -19.48 53.52
C GLN A 96 -28.54 -20.89 53.42
N ALA A 97 -28.24 -21.36 52.22
CA ALA A 97 -27.63 -22.69 52.02
C ALA A 97 -26.25 -22.81 52.70
N VAL A 98 -25.43 -21.76 52.67
CA VAL A 98 -24.14 -21.73 53.39
C VAL A 98 -24.37 -21.80 54.90
N ASN A 99 -25.28 -20.99 55.44
CA ASN A 99 -25.60 -21.00 56.87
C ASN A 99 -26.09 -22.38 57.35
N ASP A 100 -26.96 -23.02 56.57
CA ASP A 100 -27.48 -24.36 56.88
C ASP A 100 -26.35 -25.41 56.87
N ALA A 101 -25.44 -25.33 55.89
CA ALA A 101 -24.29 -26.22 55.79
C ALA A 101 -23.30 -26.01 56.96
N GLU A 102 -23.06 -24.77 57.36
CA GLU A 102 -22.21 -24.44 58.51
C GLU A 102 -22.81 -24.94 59.84
N ALA A 103 -24.13 -24.83 60.00
CA ALA A 103 -24.82 -25.37 61.17
C ALA A 103 -24.71 -26.90 61.25
N GLN A 104 -24.91 -27.59 60.13
CA GLN A 104 -24.76 -29.05 60.05
C GLN A 104 -23.32 -29.49 60.34
N TYR A 105 -22.34 -28.81 59.75
CA TYR A 105 -20.92 -29.07 60.01
C TYR A 105 -20.56 -28.90 61.49
N THR A 106 -21.04 -27.81 62.11
CA THR A 106 -20.81 -27.53 63.54
C THR A 106 -21.44 -28.58 64.44
N LEU A 107 -22.63 -29.08 64.11
CA LEU A 107 -23.28 -30.17 64.86
C LEU A 107 -22.54 -31.50 64.70
N ALA A 108 -21.91 -31.76 63.55
CA ALA A 108 -21.21 -33.01 63.28
C ALA A 108 -19.82 -33.09 63.94
N ILE A 109 -19.19 -31.96 64.22
CA ILE A 109 -17.85 -31.88 64.86
C ILE A 109 -17.95 -31.77 66.38
N ARG A 110 -19.13 -31.44 66.89
CA ARG A 110 -19.42 -31.48 68.34
C ARG A 110 -19.70 -32.89 68.80
#